data_AF-A0A7S3F5K6-F1
#
_entry.id   AF-A0A7S3F5K6-F1
#
_cell.length_a   1.000
_cell.length_b   1.000
_cell.length_c   1.000
_cell.angle_alpha   90.00
_cell.angle_beta   90.00
_cell.angle_gamma   90.00
#
_symmetry.space_group_name_H-M   'P 1'
#
loop_
_entity.id
_entity.type
_entity.pdbx_description
1 polymer ?
#
loop_
_entity_poly.entity_id
_entity_poly.type
_entity_poly.pdbx_seq_one_letter_code
_entity_poly.pdbx_strand_id
1 'polypeptide(L)'
;VPAFNKMRVTATKKYFEDQDPEAVEARPLLYTSFLTRGPDDSPVYTGVDTYEKLRGALDERLAEYNEGNPVMNLVLFQQAMDHVTRIARIIDLPAGNAMLVGVGGS
;
A
#
# COMPACT_ATOMS: atom_id res chain seq x y z
N VAL A 1 20.32 -2.63 -0.76
CA VAL A 1 19.29 -1.56 -0.65
C VAL A 1 19.83 -0.13 -0.87
N PRO A 2 20.96 0.31 -0.26
CA PRO A 2 21.43 1.70 -0.40
C PRO A 2 21.80 2.11 -1.83
N ALA A 3 22.42 1.21 -2.59
CA ALA A 3 22.80 1.46 -3.99
C ALA A 3 21.59 1.72 -4.89
N PHE A 4 20.51 0.94 -4.74
CA PHE A 4 19.28 1.12 -5.51
C PHE A 4 18.59 2.46 -5.19
N ASN A 5 18.50 2.83 -3.91
CA ASN A 5 17.92 4.11 -3.52
C ASN A 5 18.73 5.30 -4.08
N LYS A 6 20.06 5.24 -4.01
CA LYS A 6 20.94 6.25 -4.62
C LYS A 6 20.74 6.35 -6.13
N MET A 7 20.68 5.21 -6.81
CA MET A 7 20.41 5.15 -8.25
C MET A 7 19.06 5.78 -8.59
N ARG A 8 17.98 5.42 -7.88
CA ARG A 8 16.63 5.98 -8.08
C ARG A 8 16.64 7.49 -7.96
N VAL A 9 17.13 8.03 -6.84
CA VAL A 9 17.15 9.48 -6.59
C VAL A 9 17.97 10.22 -7.65
N THR A 10 19.10 9.64 -8.08
CA THR A 10 19.95 10.24 -9.13
C THR A 10 19.23 10.28 -10.47
N ALA A 11 18.54 9.20 -10.84
CA ALA A 11 17.76 9.14 -12.06
C ALA A 11 16.57 10.11 -12.02
N THR A 12 15.83 10.16 -10.91
CA THR A 12 14.72 11.11 -10.74
C THR A 12 15.19 12.55 -10.95
N LYS A 13 16.25 12.97 -10.25
CA LYS A 13 16.77 14.34 -10.36
C LYS A 13 17.26 14.71 -11.76
N LYS A 14 17.77 13.74 -12.52
CA LYS A 14 18.33 13.97 -13.85
C LYS A 14 17.27 14.03 -14.95
N TYR A 15 16.17 13.29 -14.79
CA TYR A 15 15.20 13.08 -15.86
C TYR A 15 13.82 13.67 -15.56
N PHE A 16 13.56 14.08 -14.31
CA PHE A 16 12.29 14.66 -13.85
C PHE A 16 12.56 15.97 -13.09
N GLU A 17 13.27 16.90 -13.74
CA GLU A 17 13.70 18.19 -13.16
C GLU A 17 12.52 19.12 -12.83
N ASP A 18 11.36 18.89 -13.44
CA ASP A 18 10.10 19.64 -13.26
C ASP A 18 9.26 19.17 -12.08
N GLN A 19 9.65 18.06 -11.43
CA GLN A 19 8.92 17.47 -10.31
C GLN A 19 9.54 17.91 -8.97
N ASP A 20 8.70 18.15 -7.97
CA ASP A 20 9.16 18.44 -6.61
C ASP A 20 9.86 17.19 -6.01
N PRO A 21 11.17 17.25 -5.71
CA PRO A 21 11.89 16.10 -5.17
C PRO A 21 11.37 15.65 -3.80
N GLU A 22 10.82 16.56 -3.00
CA GLU A 22 10.27 16.23 -1.68
C GLU A 22 8.97 15.44 -1.82
N ALA A 23 8.07 15.88 -2.71
CA ALA A 23 6.84 15.16 -3.03
C ALA A 23 7.12 13.77 -3.61
N VAL A 24 8.10 13.63 -4.51
CA VAL A 24 8.43 12.32 -5.14
C VAL A 24 9.01 11.32 -4.13
N GLU A 25 9.82 11.80 -3.18
CA GLU A 25 10.45 10.94 -2.17
C GLU A 25 9.64 10.86 -0.86
N ALA A 26 8.44 11.44 -0.82
CA ALA A 26 7.55 11.43 0.33
C ALA A 26 7.27 10.00 0.83
N ARG A 27 7.23 9.85 2.16
CA ARG A 27 6.96 8.60 2.85
C ARG A 27 5.91 8.83 3.93
N PRO A 28 5.07 7.84 4.22
CA PRO A 28 4.95 6.52 3.57
C PRO A 28 4.30 6.56 2.18
N LEU A 29 4.51 5.51 1.37
CA LEU A 29 3.87 5.36 0.06
C LEU A 29 2.55 4.59 0.19
N LEU A 30 1.52 5.26 0.73
CA LEU A 30 0.22 4.65 0.96
C LEU A 30 -0.71 4.89 -0.23
N TYR A 31 -0.98 3.84 -1.00
CA TYR A 31 -1.91 3.87 -2.11
C TYR A 31 -2.75 2.60 -2.12
N THR A 32 -4.04 2.72 -2.43
CA THR A 32 -4.98 1.61 -2.44
C THR A 32 -6.18 1.90 -3.35
N SER A 33 -6.83 0.85 -3.80
CA SER A 33 -8.08 0.87 -4.57
C SER A 33 -9.33 0.67 -3.70
N PHE A 34 -9.17 0.17 -2.46
CA PHE A 34 -10.29 -0.33 -1.65
C PHE A 34 -10.94 0.71 -0.72
N LEU A 35 -10.38 1.93 -0.66
CA LEU A 35 -10.88 3.02 0.19
C LEU A 35 -11.85 3.97 -0.52
N THR A 36 -11.70 4.13 -1.84
CA THR A 36 -12.47 5.12 -2.61
C THR A 36 -13.21 4.42 -3.73
N ARG A 37 -14.50 4.73 -3.85
CA ARG A 37 -15.37 4.25 -4.92
C ARG A 37 -15.67 5.39 -5.89
N GLY A 38 -15.63 5.07 -7.18
CA GLY A 38 -16.01 5.98 -8.25
C GLY A 38 -17.53 6.15 -8.34
N PRO A 39 -18.02 7.05 -9.22
CA PRO A 39 -19.46 7.26 -9.44
C PRO A 39 -20.23 6.01 -9.89
N ASP A 40 -19.52 5.05 -10.50
CA ASP A 40 -20.00 3.76 -10.98
C ASP A 40 -19.75 2.61 -9.98
N ASP A 41 -19.38 2.94 -8.74
CA ASP A 41 -18.97 2.01 -7.68
C ASP A 41 -17.68 1.19 -7.99
N SER A 42 -16.92 1.62 -9.00
CA SER A 42 -15.63 1.02 -9.32
C SER A 42 -14.56 1.38 -8.27
N PRO A 43 -13.62 0.48 -7.94
CA PRO A 43 -12.48 0.80 -7.09
C PRO A 43 -11.59 1.87 -7.73
N VAL A 44 -11.22 2.91 -6.96
CA VAL A 44 -10.36 3.99 -7.45
C VAL A 44 -9.01 3.91 -6.76
N TYR A 45 -7.94 3.68 -7.54
CA TYR A 45 -6.57 3.70 -7.04
C TYR A 45 -6.15 5.13 -6.68
N THR A 46 -6.02 5.41 -5.39
CA THR A 46 -5.68 6.74 -4.87
C THR A 46 -4.77 6.66 -3.64
N GLY A 47 -4.15 7.78 -3.30
CA GLY A 47 -3.34 7.94 -2.10
C GLY A 47 -4.20 7.90 -0.82
N VAL A 48 -3.58 7.49 0.29
CA VAL A 48 -4.23 7.53 1.61
C VAL A 48 -3.65 8.67 2.43
N ASP A 49 -4.55 9.50 2.97
CA ASP A 49 -4.17 10.71 3.71
C ASP A 49 -3.52 10.40 5.05
N THR A 50 -4.07 9.42 5.79
CA THR A 50 -3.62 9.08 7.15
C THR A 50 -3.69 7.58 7.44
N TYR A 51 -2.87 7.12 8.39
CA TYR A 51 -2.90 5.74 8.86
C TYR A 51 -4.18 5.40 9.63
N GLU A 52 -4.83 6.37 10.26
CA GLU A 52 -6.08 6.18 10.99
C GLU A 52 -7.21 5.80 10.04
N LYS A 53 -7.31 6.49 8.88
CA LYS A 53 -8.27 6.18 7.82
C LYS A 53 -8.02 4.79 7.24
N LEU A 54 -6.74 4.46 7.01
CA LEU A 54 -6.36 3.13 6.53
C LEU A 54 -6.73 2.03 7.54
N ARG A 55 -6.43 2.26 8.82
CA ARG A 55 -6.71 1.31 9.89
C ARG A 55 -8.20 1.01 10.00
N GLY A 56 -9.05 2.04 10.04
CA GLY A 56 -10.50 1.84 10.14
C GLY A 56 -11.04 0.90 9.06
N ALA A 57 -10.67 1.14 7.81
CA ALA A 57 -11.10 0.30 6.70
C ALA A 57 -10.53 -1.13 6.75
N LEU A 58 -9.29 -1.29 7.22
CA LEU A 58 -8.70 -2.63 7.34
C LEU A 58 -9.28 -3.42 8.52
N ASP A 59 -9.61 -2.76 9.64
CA ASP A 59 -10.27 -3.37 10.79
C ASP A 59 -11.69 -3.82 10.42
N GLU A 60 -12.44 -3.01 9.67
CA GLU A 60 -13.74 -3.38 9.10
C GLU A 60 -13.63 -4.63 8.21
N ARG A 61 -12.66 -4.65 7.29
CA ARG A 61 -12.43 -5.82 6.41
C ARG A 61 -11.96 -7.05 7.14
N LEU A 62 -11.19 -6.90 8.22
CA LEU A 62 -10.78 -8.01 9.07
C LEU A 62 -11.97 -8.58 9.84
N ALA A 63 -12.87 -7.72 10.32
CA ALA A 63 -14.12 -8.14 10.94
C ALA A 63 -15.00 -8.93 9.96
N GLU A 64 -15.24 -8.38 8.76
CA GLU A 64 -15.97 -9.06 7.67
C GLU A 64 -15.36 -10.44 7.34
N TYR A 65 -14.03 -10.53 7.25
CA TYR A 65 -13.34 -11.79 7.03
C TYR A 65 -13.63 -12.81 8.14
N ASN A 66 -13.52 -12.37 9.40
CA ASN A 66 -13.68 -13.22 10.58
C ASN A 66 -15.12 -13.72 10.79
N GLU A 67 -16.12 -13.09 10.18
CA GLU A 67 -17.52 -13.58 10.22
C GLU A 67 -17.71 -14.86 9.41
N GLY A 68 -16.98 -15.01 8.29
CA GLY A 68 -17.14 -16.12 7.35
C GLY A 68 -15.99 -17.12 7.29
N ASN A 69 -14.88 -16.85 7.97
CA ASN A 69 -13.63 -17.60 7.87
C ASN A 69 -13.03 -17.88 9.25
N PRO A 70 -12.02 -18.78 9.37
CA PRO A 70 -11.27 -18.95 10.61
C PRO A 70 -10.70 -17.63 11.12
N VAL A 71 -10.91 -17.37 12.41
CA VAL A 71 -10.55 -16.08 13.03
C VAL A 71 -9.05 -15.80 12.90
N MET A 72 -8.72 -14.66 12.32
CA MET A 72 -7.38 -14.09 12.28
C MET A 72 -7.27 -12.94 13.30
N ASN A 73 -6.49 -13.15 14.36
CA ASN A 73 -6.21 -12.14 15.38
C ASN A 73 -5.01 -11.26 14.96
N LEU A 74 -5.19 -10.49 13.89
CA LEU A 74 -4.14 -9.60 13.39
C LEU A 74 -4.12 -8.28 14.17
N VAL A 75 -2.91 -7.78 14.44
CA VAL A 75 -2.69 -6.43 14.98
C VAL A 75 -2.12 -5.56 13.87
N LEU A 76 -2.89 -4.57 13.41
CA LEU A 76 -2.52 -3.72 12.27
C LEU A 76 -1.70 -2.50 12.71
N PHE A 77 -0.40 -2.71 12.94
CA PHE A 77 0.57 -1.62 13.06
C PHE A 77 0.94 -1.03 11.69
N GLN A 78 1.57 0.15 11.66
CA GLN A 78 1.84 0.90 10.42
C GLN A 78 2.54 0.06 9.34
N GLN A 79 3.57 -0.71 9.70
CA GLN A 79 4.26 -1.58 8.73
C GLN A 79 3.37 -2.70 8.18
N ALA A 80 2.47 -3.28 8.99
CA ALA A 80 1.51 -4.27 8.50
C ALA A 80 0.56 -3.63 7.47
N MET A 81 0.10 -2.40 7.74
CA MET A 81 -0.74 -1.64 6.82
C MET A 81 0.01 -1.26 5.52
N ASP A 82 1.29 -0.90 5.60
CA ASP A 82 2.14 -0.67 4.43
C ASP A 82 2.27 -1.93 3.56
N HIS A 83 2.36 -3.11 4.19
CA HIS A 83 2.42 -4.38 3.47
C HIS A 83 1.08 -4.71 2.82
N VAL A 84 -0.03 -4.57 3.54
CA VAL A 84 -1.37 -4.84 2.99
C VAL A 84 -1.66 -3.95 1.79
N THR A 85 -1.40 -2.65 1.87
CA THR A 85 -1.61 -1.72 0.75
C THR A 85 -0.71 -2.07 -0.45
N ARG A 86 0.55 -2.43 -0.21
CA ARG A 86 1.47 -2.85 -1.27
C ARG A 86 1.02 -4.15 -1.95
N ILE A 87 0.57 -5.13 -1.18
CA ILE A 87 0.10 -6.43 -1.68
C ILE A 87 -1.18 -6.25 -2.48
N ALA A 88 -2.17 -5.54 -1.93
CA ALA A 88 -3.43 -5.24 -2.61
C ALA A 88 -3.17 -4.58 -3.97
N ARG A 89 -2.32 -3.55 -3.99
CA ARG A 89 -1.93 -2.88 -5.25
C ARG A 89 -1.30 -3.82 -6.27
N ILE A 90 -0.49 -4.80 -5.85
CA ILE A 90 0.11 -5.75 -6.79
C ILE A 90 -0.96 -6.68 -7.35
N ILE A 91 -1.86 -7.20 -6.51
CA ILE A 91 -2.90 -8.17 -6.90
C ILE A 91 -3.97 -7.52 -7.78
N ASP A 92 -4.27 -6.23 -7.58
CA ASP A 92 -5.24 -5.49 -8.40
C ASP A 92 -4.77 -5.30 -9.86
N LEU A 93 -3.48 -5.49 -10.16
CA LEU A 93 -2.96 -5.38 -11.52
C LEU A 93 -3.28 -6.64 -12.33
N PRO A 94 -3.63 -6.50 -13.62
CA PRO A 94 -3.73 -7.65 -14.51
C PRO A 94 -2.43 -8.47 -14.50
N ALA A 95 -2.54 -9.78 -14.25
CA ALA A 95 -1.40 -10.69 -14.07
C ALA A 95 -0.44 -10.30 -12.92
N GLY A 96 -0.95 -9.60 -11.90
CA GLY A 96 -0.23 -9.24 -10.69
C GLY A 96 0.21 -10.45 -9.86
N ASN A 97 1.50 -10.55 -9.57
CA ASN A 97 2.06 -11.60 -8.73
C ASN A 97 3.04 -10.99 -7.72
N ALA A 98 2.89 -11.35 -6.44
CA ALA A 98 3.76 -10.87 -5.36
C ALA A 98 4.59 -12.01 -4.78
N MET A 99 5.91 -11.85 -4.75
CA MET A 99 6.80 -12.73 -3.99
C MET A 99 7.06 -12.09 -2.62
N LEU A 100 6.57 -12.72 -1.56
CA LEU A 100 6.76 -12.26 -0.18
C LEU A 100 8.00 -12.94 0.41
N VAL A 101 9.00 -12.13 0.76
CA VAL A 101 10.25 -12.61 1.36
C VAL A 101 10.32 -12.09 2.79
N GLY A 102 10.33 -13.00 3.76
CA GLY A 102 10.33 -12.69 5.18
C GLY A 102 10.61 -13.95 6.02
N VAL A 103 10.77 -13.74 7.32
CA VAL A 103 10.82 -14.83 8.31
C VAL A 103 9.40 -15.23 8.69
N GLY A 104 9.15 -16.51 8.97
CA GLY A 104 7.80 -17.00 9.31
C GLY A 104 7.21 -16.30 10.54
N GLY A 105 5.93 -15.95 10.47
CA GLY A 105 5.19 -15.24 11.53
C GLY A 105 5.16 -13.71 11.39
N SER A 106 5.70 -13.15 10.29
CA SER A 106 5.63 -11.73 9.93
C SER A 106 4.30 -11.32 9.31
#